data_AF-A0A0K1JSZ0-F1
#
_entry.id   AF-A0A0K1JSZ0-F1
#
_cell.length_a   1.000
_cell.length_b   1.000
_cell.length_c   1.000
_cell.angle_alpha   90.00
_cell.angle_beta   90.00
_cell.angle_gamma   90.00
#
_symmetry.space_group_name_H-M   'P 1'
#
loop_
_entity.id
_entity.type
_entity.pdbx_description
1 polymer ?
#
loop_
_entity_poly.entity_id
_entity_poly.type
_entity_poly.pdbx_seq_one_letter_code
_entity_poly.pdbx_strand_id
1 'polypeptide(L)'
;MLRRAILLLACLLCLHPARAQTPATAPDPLDTVAVYLVPTENFPEVFAANLARMLTRDTGIWVKASLAVPIAEMAPLAGSNQYAAEDFFEKLLPQTEKLPGVGRKTLFLLLTTRDLNTRSQNFRYQISYHNNLLNMSVISLARLFSYQDGQPLMDVTAATRFYKMCKRTIGEARLGWQRSGDPSDLMYAPIMSIEDLDKIGLEHKGAALAVPVQRVDQVSIATVDGAYQLTVPASTLTLSVPALGLSVQEKKGDAPPRSFAFSGQQGALSIAGSFESVHSFRGAGAAWDGDLSEMKAHGAPEASDAAFENIGGWNVVLYDQRGINSSSMRAHYVKDGTWIDLRLSLVKKEKPAARREALRQRLKAMAVGARNAGERTE
;
A
#
# COMPACT_ATOMS: atom_id res chain seq x y z
N MET A 1 -20.01 16.16 -83.92
CA MET A 1 -18.75 16.06 -83.11
C MET A 1 -18.98 16.74 -81.76
N LEU A 2 -19.44 15.99 -80.75
CA LEU A 2 -19.67 16.37 -79.34
C LEU A 2 -20.29 15.10 -78.67
N ARG A 3 -20.12 14.73 -77.39
CA ARG A 3 -19.28 15.17 -76.25
C ARG A 3 -18.54 13.94 -75.68
N ARG A 4 -17.58 14.14 -74.76
CA ARG A 4 -17.21 13.14 -73.74
C ARG A 4 -17.68 13.65 -72.38
N ALA A 5 -18.35 12.81 -71.58
CA ALA A 5 -18.73 13.12 -70.21
C ALA A 5 -18.07 12.11 -69.26
N ILE A 6 -17.37 12.62 -68.26
CA ILE A 6 -16.61 11.85 -67.27
C ILE A 6 -17.49 11.68 -66.03
N LEU A 7 -17.61 10.46 -65.51
CA LEU A 7 -18.27 10.21 -64.23
C LEU A 7 -17.21 9.86 -63.17
N LEU A 8 -16.83 10.86 -62.39
CA LEU A 8 -15.91 10.74 -61.26
C LEU A 8 -16.71 10.31 -60.02
N LEU A 9 -16.55 9.05 -59.59
CA LEU A 9 -17.17 8.56 -58.37
C LEU A 9 -16.32 9.01 -57.15
N ALA A 10 -16.82 10.00 -56.42
CA ALA A 10 -16.10 10.57 -55.28
C ALA A 10 -16.08 9.60 -54.09
N CYS A 11 -14.90 9.05 -53.79
CA CYS A 11 -14.66 8.27 -52.59
C CYS A 11 -14.49 9.22 -51.39
N LEU A 12 -15.58 9.51 -50.67
CA LEU A 12 -15.52 10.25 -49.40
C LEU A 12 -14.84 9.38 -48.34
N LEU A 13 -13.53 9.58 -48.18
CA LEU A 13 -12.76 9.07 -47.05
C LEU A 13 -13.24 9.75 -45.76
N CYS A 14 -13.94 9.01 -44.92
CA CYS A 14 -14.32 9.43 -43.56
C CYS A 14 -13.08 9.51 -42.66
N LEU A 15 -12.28 10.57 -42.84
CA LEU A 15 -11.20 10.98 -41.94
C LEU A 15 -11.76 11.32 -40.56
N HIS A 16 -11.95 10.29 -39.74
CA HIS A 16 -12.16 10.47 -38.31
C HIS A 16 -10.88 11.07 -37.74
N PRO A 17 -10.94 12.22 -37.05
CA PRO A 17 -9.76 12.75 -36.38
C PRO A 17 -9.31 11.72 -35.35
N ALA A 18 -8.09 11.22 -35.50
CA ALA A 18 -7.49 10.32 -34.53
C ALA A 18 -7.49 11.03 -33.18
N ARG A 19 -8.36 10.57 -32.26
CA ARG A 19 -8.50 11.12 -30.92
C ARG A 19 -7.19 10.87 -30.20
N ALA A 20 -6.31 11.88 -30.19
CA ALA A 20 -5.02 11.82 -29.54
C ALA A 20 -5.25 11.35 -28.10
N GLN A 21 -4.80 10.13 -27.81
CA GLN A 21 -4.84 9.61 -26.46
C GLN A 21 -3.85 10.46 -25.66
N THR A 22 -4.38 11.32 -24.80
CA THR A 22 -3.56 12.02 -23.81
C THR A 22 -2.71 10.97 -23.12
N PRO A 23 -1.36 11.06 -23.16
CA PRO A 23 -0.51 10.02 -22.60
C PRO A 23 -0.91 9.81 -21.14
N ALA A 24 -1.18 8.56 -20.77
CA ALA A 24 -1.66 8.23 -19.42
C ALA A 24 -0.67 8.80 -18.40
N THR A 25 -1.14 9.78 -17.62
CA THR A 25 -0.34 10.41 -16.57
C THR A 25 0.18 9.30 -15.67
N ALA A 26 1.50 9.29 -15.40
CA ALA A 26 2.08 8.33 -14.48
C ALA A 26 1.32 8.40 -13.13
N PRO A 27 1.01 7.25 -12.50
CA PRO A 27 0.26 7.24 -11.25
C PRO A 27 1.02 8.05 -10.19
N ASP A 28 0.27 8.70 -9.31
CA ASP A 28 0.85 9.45 -8.20
C ASP A 28 1.80 8.53 -7.39
N PRO A 29 3.01 8.98 -7.01
CA PRO A 29 3.89 8.23 -6.13
C PRO A 29 3.20 7.80 -4.82
N LEU A 30 2.21 8.55 -4.34
CA LEU A 30 1.39 8.21 -3.17
C LEU A 30 0.31 7.15 -3.45
N ASP A 31 -0.07 6.90 -4.70
CA ASP A 31 -0.92 5.76 -5.08
C ASP A 31 -0.13 4.55 -5.58
N THR A 32 1.19 4.69 -5.75
CA THR A 32 2.04 3.63 -6.28
C THR A 32 2.23 2.49 -5.28
N VAL A 33 1.70 1.31 -5.61
CA VAL A 33 1.80 0.08 -4.82
C VAL A 33 3.16 -0.58 -5.04
N ALA A 34 3.90 -0.84 -3.95
CA ALA A 34 5.23 -1.43 -4.06
C ALA A 34 5.19 -2.92 -4.43
N VAL A 35 4.22 -3.66 -3.87
CA VAL A 35 4.01 -5.09 -4.15
C VAL A 35 2.52 -5.42 -4.26
N TYR A 36 2.16 -6.15 -5.31
CA TYR A 36 0.85 -6.78 -5.46
C TYR A 36 0.95 -8.29 -5.24
N LEU A 37 0.13 -8.81 -4.33
CA LEU A 37 -0.21 -10.22 -4.23
C LEU A 37 -1.37 -10.49 -5.19
N VAL A 38 -1.16 -11.36 -6.18
CA VAL A 38 -2.12 -11.62 -7.26
C VAL A 38 -2.53 -13.09 -7.17
N PRO A 39 -3.57 -13.42 -6.38
CA PRO A 39 -4.09 -14.78 -6.33
C PRO A 39 -4.58 -15.24 -7.71
N THR A 40 -4.29 -16.49 -8.05
CA THR A 40 -4.95 -17.17 -9.16
C THR A 40 -6.32 -17.68 -8.72
N GLU A 41 -7.14 -18.11 -9.68
CA GLU A 41 -8.27 -18.99 -9.40
C GLU A 41 -7.94 -20.09 -8.37
N ASN A 42 -8.92 -20.42 -7.53
CA ASN A 42 -8.83 -21.38 -6.42
C ASN A 42 -7.81 -21.04 -5.31
N PHE A 43 -7.12 -19.90 -5.36
CA PHE A 43 -6.33 -19.41 -4.23
C PHE A 43 -7.25 -18.70 -3.20
N PRO A 44 -7.11 -18.93 -1.88
CA PRO A 44 -7.98 -18.28 -0.89
C PRO A 44 -7.73 -16.75 -0.78
N GLU A 45 -8.62 -15.94 -1.34
CA GLU A 45 -8.47 -14.47 -1.37
C GLU A 45 -8.32 -13.83 0.02
N VAL A 46 -9.08 -14.31 1.02
CA VAL A 46 -9.00 -13.82 2.40
C VAL A 46 -7.61 -14.07 2.99
N PHE A 47 -6.96 -15.18 2.64
CA PHE A 47 -5.58 -15.47 3.04
C PHE A 47 -4.60 -14.52 2.36
N ALA A 48 -4.76 -14.26 1.06
CA ALA A 48 -3.94 -13.27 0.34
C ALA A 48 -4.08 -11.85 0.94
N ALA A 49 -5.30 -11.42 1.29
CA ALA A 49 -5.54 -10.11 1.92
C ALA A 49 -4.92 -10.01 3.33
N ASN A 50 -4.99 -11.08 4.13
CA ASN A 50 -4.31 -11.15 5.42
C ASN A 50 -2.78 -11.11 5.26
N LEU A 51 -2.26 -11.89 4.32
CA LEU A 51 -0.84 -11.94 4.00
C LEU A 51 -0.29 -10.59 3.54
N ALA A 52 -1.02 -9.84 2.70
CA ALA A 52 -0.64 -8.49 2.28
C ALA A 52 -0.53 -7.51 3.47
N ARG A 53 -1.44 -7.59 4.45
CA ARG A 53 -1.38 -6.77 5.68
C ARG A 53 -0.16 -7.13 6.53
N MET A 54 0.08 -8.42 6.76
CA MET A 54 1.24 -8.88 7.52
C MET A 54 2.55 -8.44 6.85
N LEU A 55 2.70 -8.70 5.55
CA LEU A 55 3.88 -8.28 4.78
C LEU A 55 4.07 -6.76 4.81
N THR A 56 3.00 -5.96 4.66
CA THR A 56 3.08 -4.50 4.76
C THR A 56 3.66 -4.04 6.09
N ARG A 57 3.14 -4.56 7.21
CA ARG A 57 3.61 -4.23 8.55
C ARG A 57 5.07 -4.67 8.76
N ASP A 58 5.39 -5.91 8.39
CA ASP A 58 6.65 -6.56 8.76
C ASP A 58 7.82 -6.13 7.85
N THR A 59 7.54 -5.67 6.61
CA THR A 59 8.55 -5.13 5.69
C THR A 59 8.59 -3.59 5.68
N GLY A 60 7.48 -2.94 6.05
CA GLY A 60 7.33 -1.49 6.02
C GLY A 60 7.09 -0.90 4.63
N ILE A 61 6.86 -1.72 3.59
CA ILE A 61 6.49 -1.27 2.24
C ILE A 61 5.02 -1.59 1.93
N TRP A 62 4.36 -0.78 1.11
CA TRP A 62 2.95 -0.99 0.78
C TRP A 62 2.69 -2.23 -0.09
N VAL A 63 2.12 -3.27 0.52
CA VAL A 63 1.67 -4.50 -0.13
C VAL A 63 0.14 -4.53 -0.21
N LYS A 64 -0.43 -4.78 -1.39
CA LYS A 64 -1.87 -5.03 -1.58
C LYS A 64 -2.12 -6.45 -2.09
N ALA A 65 -3.30 -6.99 -1.85
CA ALA A 65 -3.83 -8.13 -2.59
C ALA A 65 -4.84 -7.66 -3.65
N SER A 66 -4.87 -8.31 -4.81
CA SER A 66 -5.99 -8.20 -5.76
C SER A 66 -7.07 -9.24 -5.46
N LEU A 67 -8.20 -9.14 -6.16
CA LEU A 67 -9.10 -10.28 -6.36
C LEU A 67 -8.38 -11.40 -7.13
N ALA A 68 -8.89 -12.61 -7.04
CA ALA A 68 -8.39 -13.76 -7.79
C ALA A 68 -8.55 -13.53 -9.28
N VAL A 69 -7.46 -13.72 -10.03
CA VAL A 69 -7.46 -13.58 -11.49
C VAL A 69 -7.66 -14.96 -12.11
N PRO A 70 -8.70 -15.17 -12.93
CA PRO A 70 -8.86 -16.41 -13.69
C PRO A 70 -7.74 -16.52 -14.74
N ILE A 71 -7.16 -17.70 -14.85
CA ILE A 71 -6.13 -18.02 -15.82
C ILE A 71 -6.75 -18.92 -16.89
N ALA A 72 -6.84 -18.41 -18.12
CA ALA A 72 -7.21 -19.21 -19.29
C ALA A 72 -6.35 -20.48 -19.39
N GLU A 73 -6.97 -21.59 -19.81
CA GLU A 73 -6.42 -22.95 -19.72
C GLU A 73 -4.90 -23.03 -19.96
N MET A 74 -4.22 -23.67 -19.00
CA MET A 74 -2.81 -24.02 -19.08
C MET A 74 -2.72 -25.54 -19.21
N ALA A 75 -1.92 -26.02 -20.15
CA ALA A 75 -1.56 -27.43 -20.17
C ALA A 75 -0.56 -27.73 -19.04
N PRO A 76 -0.67 -28.87 -18.34
CA PRO A 76 0.41 -29.35 -17.51
C PRO A 76 1.62 -29.76 -18.37
N LEU A 77 2.80 -29.76 -17.75
CA LEU A 77 4.05 -30.25 -18.33
C LEU A 77 3.92 -31.76 -18.61
N ALA A 78 4.32 -32.17 -19.82
CA ALA A 78 4.16 -33.54 -20.31
C ALA A 78 4.67 -34.59 -19.31
N GLY A 79 3.83 -35.59 -19.01
CA GLY A 79 4.15 -36.66 -18.05
C GLY A 79 3.97 -36.28 -16.57
N SER A 80 3.42 -35.10 -16.26
CA SER A 80 3.24 -34.61 -14.89
C SER A 80 1.91 -33.89 -14.68
N ASN A 81 1.61 -33.53 -13.42
CA ASN A 81 0.55 -32.58 -13.05
C ASN A 81 1.12 -31.19 -12.69
N GLN A 82 2.34 -30.89 -13.12
CA GLN A 82 3.04 -29.62 -12.85
C GLN A 82 2.79 -28.63 -13.98
N TYR A 83 2.88 -27.35 -13.66
CA TYR A 83 2.67 -26.26 -14.60
C TYR A 83 3.97 -25.46 -14.79
N ALA A 84 4.22 -25.04 -16.03
CA ALA A 84 5.32 -24.14 -16.35
C ALA A 84 5.11 -22.80 -15.62
N ALA A 85 6.06 -22.42 -14.77
CA ALA A 85 6.03 -21.16 -14.05
C ALA A 85 6.06 -19.94 -14.99
N GLU A 86 6.71 -20.09 -16.15
CA GLU A 86 6.82 -19.10 -17.22
C GLU A 86 5.44 -18.69 -17.76
N ASP A 87 4.50 -19.64 -17.87
CA ASP A 87 3.19 -19.43 -18.47
C ASP A 87 2.25 -18.60 -17.59
N PHE A 88 2.50 -18.56 -16.27
CA PHE A 88 1.79 -17.64 -15.37
C PHE A 88 2.13 -16.19 -15.69
N PHE A 89 3.37 -15.88 -16.06
CA PHE A 89 3.77 -14.52 -16.43
C PHE A 89 3.11 -14.10 -17.73
N GLU A 90 3.17 -14.93 -18.78
CA GLU A 90 2.54 -14.66 -20.08
C GLU A 90 1.03 -14.43 -19.93
N LYS A 91 0.34 -15.30 -19.17
CA LYS A 91 -1.13 -15.25 -19.04
C LYS A 91 -1.66 -14.22 -18.05
N LEU A 92 -0.85 -13.69 -17.12
CA LEU A 92 -1.30 -12.73 -16.11
C LEU A 92 -0.73 -11.31 -16.27
N LEU A 93 0.36 -11.10 -17.02
CA LEU A 93 0.93 -9.76 -17.22
C LEU A 93 -0.12 -8.72 -17.68
N PRO A 94 -0.98 -8.98 -18.70
CA PRO A 94 -1.98 -8.01 -19.17
C PRO A 94 -3.10 -7.68 -18.18
N GLN A 95 -3.26 -8.47 -17.12
CA GLN A 95 -4.21 -8.25 -16.02
C GLN A 95 -3.51 -7.50 -14.89
N THR A 96 -2.27 -7.86 -14.57
CA THR A 96 -1.49 -7.19 -13.52
C THR A 96 -1.19 -5.73 -13.84
N GLU A 97 -0.93 -5.39 -15.11
CA GLU A 97 -0.71 -4.00 -15.55
C GLU A 97 -1.95 -3.10 -15.40
N LYS A 98 -3.14 -3.69 -15.25
CA LYS A 98 -4.41 -2.96 -15.08
C LYS A 98 -4.81 -2.76 -13.61
N LEU A 99 -4.02 -3.25 -12.65
CA LEU A 99 -4.30 -3.07 -11.24
C LEU A 99 -4.11 -1.60 -10.82
N PRO A 100 -4.95 -1.06 -9.92
CA PRO A 100 -4.95 0.36 -9.58
C PRO A 100 -3.69 0.75 -8.79
N GLY A 101 -2.98 1.79 -9.24
CA GLY A 101 -1.74 2.23 -8.58
C GLY A 101 -0.52 1.38 -8.92
N VAL A 102 -0.53 0.65 -10.04
CA VAL A 102 0.68 -0.01 -10.57
C VAL A 102 1.66 1.03 -11.11
N GLY A 103 2.85 1.08 -10.51
CA GLY A 103 3.98 1.87 -11.00
C GLY A 103 5.04 1.01 -11.70
N ARG A 104 6.00 1.66 -12.36
CA ARG A 104 7.11 0.99 -13.09
C ARG A 104 7.99 0.09 -12.21
N LYS A 105 7.95 0.26 -10.89
CA LYS A 105 8.69 -0.52 -9.88
C LYS A 105 7.75 -1.35 -8.98
N THR A 106 6.51 -1.63 -9.39
CA THR A 106 5.63 -2.57 -8.68
C THR A 106 6.13 -4.00 -8.86
N LEU A 107 6.20 -4.80 -7.79
CA LEU A 107 6.47 -6.24 -7.84
C LEU A 107 5.14 -7.01 -7.86
N PHE A 108 4.98 -7.99 -8.75
CA PHE A 108 3.82 -8.88 -8.74
C PHE A 108 4.21 -10.26 -8.22
N LEU A 109 3.65 -10.64 -7.06
CA LEU A 109 3.71 -11.99 -6.51
C LEU A 109 2.43 -12.73 -6.92
N LEU A 110 2.54 -13.54 -7.98
CA LEU A 110 1.46 -14.42 -8.46
C LEU A 110 1.34 -15.60 -7.48
N LEU A 111 0.16 -15.78 -6.87
CA LEU A 111 -0.05 -16.77 -5.81
C LEU A 111 -0.96 -17.89 -6.31
N THR A 112 -0.45 -19.14 -6.39
CA THR A 112 -1.22 -20.27 -6.95
C THR A 112 -1.26 -21.50 -6.05
N THR A 113 -2.28 -22.34 -6.26
CA THR A 113 -2.40 -23.68 -5.65
C THR A 113 -1.91 -24.80 -6.57
N ARG A 114 -1.56 -24.48 -7.83
CA ARG A 114 -1.03 -25.44 -8.82
C ARG A 114 0.44 -25.75 -8.55
N ASP A 115 0.87 -26.99 -8.74
CA ASP A 115 2.28 -27.39 -8.58
C ASP A 115 3.14 -26.82 -9.72
N LEU A 116 4.35 -26.34 -9.40
CA LEU A 116 5.18 -25.58 -10.35
C LEU A 116 6.47 -26.31 -10.70
N ASN A 117 6.91 -26.07 -11.93
CA ASN A 117 8.27 -26.33 -12.38
C ASN A 117 8.62 -25.32 -13.49
N THR A 118 9.88 -25.32 -13.94
CA THR A 118 10.22 -24.68 -15.23
C THR A 118 9.93 -25.63 -16.38
N ARG A 119 9.85 -25.11 -17.61
CA ARG A 119 9.76 -25.94 -18.81
C ARG A 119 10.90 -26.95 -18.96
N SER A 120 12.07 -26.65 -18.40
CA SER A 120 13.25 -27.55 -18.40
C SER A 120 13.13 -28.76 -17.46
N GLN A 121 12.25 -28.72 -16.45
CA GLN A 121 12.09 -29.77 -15.44
C GLN A 121 13.38 -30.21 -14.73
N ASN A 122 14.39 -29.33 -14.64
CA ASN A 122 15.68 -29.60 -13.97
C ASN A 122 15.55 -29.91 -12.46
N PHE A 123 14.40 -29.61 -11.85
CA PHE A 123 14.09 -29.91 -10.45
C PHE A 123 12.84 -30.80 -10.37
N ARG A 124 12.64 -31.49 -9.25
CA ARG A 124 11.43 -32.31 -9.03
C ARG A 124 10.15 -31.46 -8.92
N TYR A 125 10.29 -30.23 -8.43
CA TYR A 125 9.28 -29.18 -8.34
C TYR A 125 10.00 -27.87 -8.01
N GLN A 126 9.29 -26.74 -8.07
CA GLN A 126 9.73 -25.46 -7.54
C GLN A 126 8.64 -24.84 -6.64
N ILE A 127 9.04 -24.22 -5.53
CA ILE A 127 8.11 -23.50 -4.65
C ILE A 127 7.85 -22.09 -5.20
N SER A 128 8.90 -21.45 -5.76
CA SER A 128 8.81 -20.15 -6.41
C SER A 128 9.71 -20.07 -7.64
N TYR A 129 9.34 -19.18 -8.56
CA TYR A 129 10.13 -18.83 -9.74
C TYR A 129 10.04 -17.32 -9.99
N HIS A 130 11.13 -16.70 -10.46
CA HIS A 130 11.32 -15.25 -10.48
C HIS A 130 11.67 -14.75 -11.88
N ASN A 131 11.01 -13.68 -12.33
CA ASN A 131 11.34 -12.97 -13.56
C ASN A 131 11.58 -11.49 -13.26
N ASN A 132 12.86 -11.14 -13.09
CA ASN A 132 13.29 -9.79 -12.73
C ASN A 132 13.01 -8.74 -13.82
N LEU A 133 12.96 -9.15 -15.10
CA LEU A 133 12.66 -8.22 -16.21
C LEU A 133 11.22 -7.72 -16.15
N LEU A 134 10.28 -8.59 -15.76
CA LEU A 134 8.86 -8.24 -15.63
C LEU A 134 8.49 -7.71 -14.23
N ASN A 135 9.44 -7.68 -13.27
CA ASN A 135 9.15 -7.53 -11.85
C ASN A 135 8.05 -8.51 -11.37
N MET A 136 8.12 -9.77 -11.80
CA MET A 136 7.16 -10.80 -11.42
C MET A 136 7.83 -11.96 -10.69
N SER A 137 7.08 -12.62 -9.83
CA SER A 137 7.45 -13.92 -9.26
C SER A 137 6.18 -14.72 -9.05
N VAL A 138 6.23 -16.03 -9.26
CA VAL A 138 5.11 -16.94 -8.96
C VAL A 138 5.51 -17.81 -7.76
N ILE A 139 4.58 -18.01 -6.82
CA ILE A 139 4.78 -18.79 -5.60
C ILE A 139 3.60 -19.77 -5.44
N SER A 140 3.91 -21.05 -5.23
CA SER A 140 2.93 -22.12 -5.10
C SER A 140 2.72 -22.58 -3.66
N LEU A 141 1.47 -22.85 -3.32
CA LEU A 141 1.06 -23.58 -2.11
C LEU A 141 1.14 -25.10 -2.25
N ALA A 142 1.20 -25.65 -3.47
CA ALA A 142 0.96 -27.07 -3.75
C ALA A 142 1.84 -28.04 -2.94
N ARG A 143 3.05 -27.61 -2.59
CA ARG A 143 4.03 -28.38 -1.82
C ARG A 143 4.22 -27.91 -0.38
N LEU A 144 3.50 -26.87 0.06
CA LEU A 144 3.64 -26.28 1.39
C LEU A 144 2.60 -26.79 2.40
N PHE A 145 1.49 -27.35 1.92
CA PHE A 145 0.44 -27.94 2.76
C PHE A 145 1.00 -29.00 3.70
N SER A 146 0.50 -28.99 4.94
CA SER A 146 0.52 -30.19 5.80
C SER A 146 -0.55 -31.16 5.29
N TYR A 147 -0.40 -32.45 5.58
CA TYR A 147 -1.42 -33.45 5.24
C TYR A 147 -2.00 -34.06 6.52
N GLN A 148 -3.32 -34.07 6.62
CA GLN A 148 -4.07 -34.77 7.67
C GLN A 148 -5.06 -35.71 6.98
N ASP A 149 -5.04 -36.99 7.35
CA ASP A 149 -5.91 -38.04 6.79
C ASP A 149 -5.87 -38.10 5.24
N GLY A 150 -4.69 -37.82 4.66
CA GLY A 150 -4.45 -37.78 3.22
C GLY A 150 -4.93 -36.51 2.50
N GLN A 151 -5.60 -35.58 3.20
CA GLN A 151 -6.09 -34.32 2.65
C GLN A 151 -5.11 -33.16 2.90
N PRO A 152 -4.92 -32.23 1.94
CA PRO A 152 -4.11 -31.04 2.14
C PRO A 152 -4.79 -30.07 3.12
N LEU A 153 -4.09 -29.70 4.18
CA LEU A 153 -4.55 -28.79 5.23
C LEU A 153 -3.75 -27.49 5.19
N MET A 154 -4.44 -26.35 5.08
CA MET A 154 -3.86 -25.02 5.30
C MET A 154 -3.80 -24.75 6.82
N ASP A 155 -2.82 -25.35 7.48
CA ASP A 155 -2.52 -25.10 8.89
C ASP A 155 -1.61 -23.87 9.07
N VAL A 156 -1.27 -23.57 10.34
CA VAL A 156 -0.34 -22.50 10.69
C VAL A 156 1.04 -22.73 10.07
N THR A 157 1.47 -23.99 9.92
CA THR A 157 2.76 -24.38 9.32
C THR A 157 2.82 -24.02 7.85
N ALA A 158 1.82 -24.44 7.05
CA ALA A 158 1.67 -24.13 5.64
C ALA A 158 1.57 -22.61 5.39
N ALA A 159 0.78 -21.92 6.21
CA ALA A 159 0.68 -20.45 6.16
C ALA A 159 2.04 -19.78 6.46
N THR A 160 2.79 -20.28 7.44
CA THR A 160 4.13 -19.79 7.82
C THR A 160 5.15 -20.02 6.70
N ARG A 161 5.17 -21.23 6.11
CA ARG A 161 6.00 -21.58 4.95
C ARG A 161 5.75 -20.63 3.77
N PHE A 162 4.48 -20.36 3.45
CA PHE A 162 4.13 -19.48 2.34
C PHE A 162 4.47 -18.00 2.63
N TYR A 163 4.22 -17.53 3.87
CA TYR A 163 4.64 -16.20 4.32
C TYR A 163 6.17 -16.01 4.19
N LYS A 164 6.97 -16.99 4.63
CA LYS A 164 8.42 -16.98 4.51
C LYS A 164 8.85 -16.78 3.05
N MET A 165 8.29 -17.56 2.12
CA MET A 165 8.60 -17.43 0.68
C MET A 165 8.22 -16.05 0.11
N CYS A 166 7.07 -15.50 0.49
CA CYS A 166 6.66 -14.16 0.07
C CYS A 166 7.58 -13.06 0.63
N LYS A 167 7.84 -13.06 1.95
CA LYS A 167 8.71 -12.07 2.62
C LYS A 167 10.14 -12.11 2.09
N ARG A 168 10.68 -13.32 1.86
CA ARG A 168 11.99 -13.55 1.24
C ARG A 168 12.07 -12.97 -0.18
N THR A 169 11.04 -13.20 -1.00
CA THR A 169 10.98 -12.67 -2.38
C THR A 169 10.91 -11.14 -2.39
N ILE A 170 10.12 -10.55 -1.49
CA ILE A 170 10.08 -9.09 -1.30
C ILE A 170 11.44 -8.56 -0.83
N GLY A 171 12.06 -9.23 0.13
CA GLY A 171 13.38 -8.90 0.67
C GLY A 171 14.43 -8.76 -0.42
N GLU A 172 14.52 -9.77 -1.29
CA GLU A 172 15.43 -9.79 -2.43
C GLU A 172 15.11 -8.71 -3.47
N ALA A 173 13.85 -8.63 -3.93
CA ALA A 173 13.46 -7.77 -5.06
C ALA A 173 13.19 -6.30 -4.71
N ARG A 174 12.98 -5.96 -3.44
CA ARG A 174 12.62 -4.59 -2.99
C ARG A 174 13.46 -4.06 -1.83
N LEU A 175 14.05 -4.92 -1.00
CA LEU A 175 14.84 -4.49 0.16
C LEU A 175 16.36 -4.78 0.00
N GLY A 176 16.77 -5.35 -1.14
CA GLY A 176 18.17 -5.66 -1.44
C GLY A 176 18.78 -6.76 -0.56
N TRP A 177 17.96 -7.54 0.16
CA TRP A 177 18.43 -8.59 1.04
C TRP A 177 19.18 -9.67 0.26
N GLN A 178 20.37 -10.03 0.75
CA GLN A 178 21.22 -11.04 0.13
C GLN A 178 20.93 -12.42 0.70
N ARG A 179 21.25 -13.48 -0.07
CA ARG A 179 21.16 -14.85 0.42
C ARG A 179 22.11 -15.07 1.60
N SER A 180 21.68 -15.88 2.57
CA SER A 180 22.45 -16.21 3.77
C SER A 180 22.86 -17.68 3.79
N GLY A 181 23.94 -18.00 4.49
CA GLY A 181 24.34 -19.37 4.82
C GLY A 181 23.83 -19.85 6.19
N ASP A 182 23.28 -18.96 7.03
CA ASP A 182 22.68 -19.32 8.33
C ASP A 182 21.33 -20.01 8.11
N PRO A 183 21.14 -21.30 8.48
CA PRO A 183 19.88 -22.04 8.32
C PRO A 183 18.70 -21.46 9.11
N SER A 184 18.93 -20.48 9.98
CA SER A 184 17.92 -19.80 10.78
C SER A 184 17.68 -18.33 10.36
N ASP A 185 18.30 -17.88 9.26
CA ASP A 185 17.98 -16.63 8.56
C ASP A 185 16.89 -16.89 7.50
N LEU A 186 15.89 -16.00 7.39
CA LEU A 186 14.86 -16.04 6.35
C LEU A 186 15.43 -16.14 4.91
N MET A 187 16.64 -15.60 4.70
CA MET A 187 17.34 -15.55 3.42
C MET A 187 18.27 -16.76 3.17
N TYR A 188 18.28 -17.76 4.05
CA TYR A 188 19.07 -19.00 3.91
C TYR A 188 18.98 -19.63 2.51
N ALA A 189 20.10 -19.97 1.88
CA ALA A 189 20.11 -20.70 0.61
C ALA A 189 21.22 -21.77 0.57
N PRO A 190 21.00 -22.90 -0.12
CA PRO A 190 19.79 -23.26 -0.88
C PRO A 190 18.65 -23.79 0.00
N ILE A 191 17.40 -23.62 -0.45
CA ILE A 191 16.24 -24.34 0.09
C ILE A 191 16.01 -25.55 -0.81
N MET A 192 16.27 -26.75 -0.32
CA MET A 192 16.18 -27.99 -1.11
C MET A 192 14.97 -28.85 -0.74
N SER A 193 14.34 -28.58 0.40
CA SER A 193 13.14 -29.29 0.85
C SER A 193 12.23 -28.43 1.74
N ILE A 194 11.10 -29.00 2.17
CA ILE A 194 10.17 -28.37 3.11
C ILE A 194 10.76 -28.32 4.53
N GLU A 195 11.56 -29.31 4.92
CA GLU A 195 12.28 -29.33 6.19
C GLU A 195 13.31 -28.20 6.29
N ASP A 196 13.89 -27.74 5.18
CA ASP A 196 14.71 -26.53 5.16
C ASP A 196 13.85 -25.29 5.41
N LEU A 197 12.70 -25.19 4.73
CA LEU A 197 11.75 -24.07 4.89
C LEU A 197 11.14 -24.00 6.30
N ASP A 198 11.06 -25.12 7.01
CA ASP A 198 10.66 -25.16 8.42
C ASP A 198 11.76 -24.63 9.36
N LYS A 199 13.04 -24.94 9.08
CA LYS A 199 14.20 -24.48 9.88
C LYS A 199 14.47 -22.97 9.78
N ILE A 200 14.22 -22.36 8.62
CA ILE A 200 14.53 -20.92 8.45
C ILE A 200 13.71 -20.04 9.40
N GLY A 201 14.30 -18.92 9.82
CA GLY A 201 13.62 -17.93 10.65
C GLY A 201 12.52 -17.16 9.91
N LEU A 202 11.82 -16.31 10.66
CA LEU A 202 10.89 -15.31 10.10
C LEU A 202 11.57 -13.99 9.73
N GLU A 203 12.77 -13.75 10.24
CA GLU A 203 13.52 -12.51 10.07
C GLU A 203 14.83 -12.74 9.30
N HIS A 204 15.24 -11.71 8.55
CA HIS A 204 16.57 -11.65 7.97
C HIS A 204 17.57 -11.21 9.05
N LYS A 205 18.70 -11.93 9.15
CA LYS A 205 19.73 -11.69 10.18
C LYS A 205 21.00 -11.06 9.63
N GLY A 206 21.21 -11.16 8.31
CA GLY A 206 22.28 -10.45 7.64
C GLY A 206 22.24 -8.96 7.96
N ALA A 207 23.42 -8.35 8.12
CA ALA A 207 23.52 -6.91 8.05
C ALA A 207 22.99 -6.49 6.67
N ALA A 208 21.84 -5.81 6.65
CA ALA A 208 21.41 -5.14 5.44
C ALA A 208 22.59 -4.28 4.96
N LEU A 209 22.99 -4.42 3.69
CA LEU A 209 23.89 -3.46 3.07
C LEU A 209 23.30 -2.09 3.37
N ALA A 210 24.05 -1.25 4.09
CA ALA A 210 23.54 -0.03 4.72
C ALA A 210 23.32 1.11 3.72
N VAL A 211 22.79 0.77 2.54
CA VAL A 211 21.78 1.59 1.87
C VAL A 211 20.58 1.58 2.82
N PRO A 212 20.28 2.66 3.57
CA PRO A 212 18.96 2.78 4.14
C PRO A 212 18.00 2.73 2.95
N VAL A 213 17.22 1.66 2.85
CA VAL A 213 16.07 1.62 1.94
C VAL A 213 15.14 2.69 2.48
N GLN A 214 15.31 3.91 1.96
CA GLN A 214 14.56 5.08 2.36
C GLN A 214 13.11 4.75 2.03
N ARG A 215 12.34 4.38 3.06
CA ARG A 215 10.97 3.89 2.92
C ARG A 215 10.15 5.01 2.29
N VAL A 216 9.98 4.94 0.97
CA VAL A 216 9.44 6.04 0.16
C VAL A 216 8.00 6.39 0.52
N ASP A 217 7.35 5.47 1.21
CA ASP A 217 6.00 5.46 1.74
C ASP A 217 5.93 5.63 3.28
N GLN A 218 7.04 5.76 4.00
CA GLN A 218 7.00 6.06 5.45
C GLN A 218 7.12 7.56 5.72
N VAL A 219 6.31 8.06 6.66
CA VAL A 219 6.50 9.41 7.20
C VAL A 219 7.78 9.49 8.05
N SER A 220 8.62 10.45 7.71
CA SER A 220 9.80 10.84 8.48
C SER A 220 9.43 12.06 9.34
N ILE A 221 9.81 12.04 10.62
CA ILE A 221 9.53 13.13 11.57
C ILE A 221 10.87 13.63 12.11
N ALA A 222 11.23 14.88 11.80
CA ALA A 222 12.39 15.57 12.35
C ALA A 222 11.95 16.68 13.31
N THR A 223 12.81 17.08 14.25
CA THR A 223 12.57 18.27 15.08
C THR A 223 13.43 19.42 14.54
N VAL A 224 12.78 20.51 14.11
CA VAL A 224 13.42 21.69 13.51
C VAL A 224 12.79 22.93 14.14
N ASP A 225 13.61 23.83 14.69
CA ASP A 225 13.20 25.12 15.27
C ASP A 225 12.00 25.07 16.25
N GLY A 226 11.93 24.00 17.07
CA GLY A 226 10.85 23.80 18.05
C GLY A 226 9.54 23.28 17.46
N ALA A 227 9.52 22.86 16.19
CA ALA A 227 8.42 22.15 15.54
C ALA A 227 8.84 20.75 15.10
N TYR A 228 7.86 19.86 14.98
CA TYR A 228 8.00 18.60 14.27
C TYR A 228 7.75 18.85 12.79
N GLN A 229 8.75 18.60 11.95
CA GLN A 229 8.63 18.62 10.50
C GLN A 229 8.40 17.20 10.00
N LEU A 230 7.25 16.98 9.36
CA LEU A 230 6.85 15.70 8.79
C LEU A 230 7.02 15.76 7.27
N THR A 231 7.67 14.73 6.73
CA THR A 231 7.86 14.55 5.28
C THR A 231 7.55 13.10 4.90
N VAL A 232 7.08 12.89 3.67
CA VAL A 232 6.97 11.55 3.06
C VAL A 232 7.72 11.62 1.73
N PRO A 233 8.64 10.70 1.40
CA PRO A 233 9.44 10.84 0.18
C PRO A 233 8.61 10.87 -1.11
N ALA A 234 7.49 10.16 -1.16
CA ALA A 234 6.51 10.21 -2.25
C ALA A 234 5.71 11.53 -2.35
N SER A 235 5.69 12.38 -1.31
CA SER A 235 4.99 13.67 -1.32
C SER A 235 5.94 14.84 -1.63
N THR A 236 5.40 15.85 -2.30
CA THR A 236 6.03 17.17 -2.50
C THR A 236 5.77 18.13 -1.34
N LEU A 237 4.90 17.78 -0.39
CA LEU A 237 4.54 18.63 0.74
C LEU A 237 5.34 18.26 2.00
N THR A 238 5.49 19.26 2.87
CA THR A 238 5.94 19.08 4.26
C THR A 238 4.88 19.65 5.20
N LEU A 239 4.68 19.03 6.35
CA LEU A 239 3.81 19.53 7.41
C LEU A 239 4.67 19.90 8.62
N SER A 240 4.55 21.12 9.12
CA SER A 240 5.16 21.56 10.37
C SER A 240 4.11 21.62 11.48
N VAL A 241 4.34 20.87 12.56
CA VAL A 241 3.49 20.81 13.76
C VAL A 241 4.28 21.36 14.96
N PRO A 242 3.95 22.54 15.51
CA PRO A 242 4.67 23.12 16.64
C PRO A 242 4.69 22.16 17.85
N ALA A 243 5.87 21.93 18.45
CA ALA A 243 6.01 20.89 19.46
C ALA A 243 5.18 21.20 20.71
N LEU A 244 5.30 22.41 21.29
CA LEU A 244 4.37 22.99 22.29
C LEU A 244 3.78 22.01 23.35
N GLY A 245 4.61 21.12 23.91
CA GLY A 245 4.21 20.14 24.94
C GLY A 245 3.59 18.83 24.40
N LEU A 246 3.66 18.59 23.09
CA LEU A 246 3.36 17.32 22.42
C LEU A 246 4.60 16.42 22.41
N SER A 247 4.36 15.11 22.48
CA SER A 247 5.33 14.05 22.19
C SER A 247 4.84 13.21 21.02
N VAL A 248 5.76 12.80 20.14
CA VAL A 248 5.49 11.77 19.10
C VAL A 248 4.98 10.50 19.77
N GLN A 249 4.00 9.84 19.15
CA GLN A 249 3.51 8.53 19.56
C GLN A 249 4.06 7.46 18.62
N GLU A 250 4.55 6.36 19.20
CA GLU A 250 4.93 5.18 18.42
C GLU A 250 3.71 4.59 17.71
N LYS A 251 3.92 4.15 16.46
CA LYS A 251 2.89 3.47 15.68
C LYS A 251 2.56 2.12 16.32
N LYS A 252 1.26 1.88 16.57
CA LYS A 252 0.76 0.60 17.08
C LYS A 252 0.09 -0.20 15.97
N GLY A 253 0.43 -1.48 15.87
CA GLY A 253 -0.23 -2.44 14.98
C GLY A 253 -0.18 -2.06 13.49
N ASP A 254 -1.29 -2.29 12.79
CA ASP A 254 -1.41 -2.13 11.33
C ASP A 254 -1.65 -0.66 10.89
N ALA A 255 -1.08 0.31 11.62
CA ALA A 255 -1.21 1.74 11.28
C ALA A 255 -0.54 2.05 9.91
N PRO A 256 -1.17 2.86 9.02
CA PRO A 256 -0.63 3.13 7.69
C PRO A 256 0.81 3.66 7.71
N PRO A 257 1.67 3.34 6.72
CA PRO A 257 3.08 3.75 6.73
C PRO A 257 3.25 5.28 6.71
N ARG A 258 2.28 6.01 6.15
CA ARG A 258 2.21 7.48 6.11
C ARG A 258 1.46 8.15 7.26
N SER A 259 0.90 7.39 8.20
CA SER A 259 0.21 7.96 9.37
C SER A 259 1.18 8.51 10.40
N PHE A 260 0.74 9.43 11.25
CA PHE A 260 1.49 9.94 12.39
C PHE A 260 0.55 10.25 13.55
N ALA A 261 1.09 10.30 14.77
CA ALA A 261 0.35 10.68 15.96
C ALA A 261 1.24 11.40 16.98
N PHE A 262 0.63 12.34 17.70
CA PHE A 262 1.21 13.13 18.77
C PHE A 262 0.22 13.21 19.93
N SER A 263 0.71 13.23 21.17
CA SER A 263 -0.09 13.47 22.37
C SER A 263 0.52 14.58 23.22
N GLY A 264 -0.31 15.51 23.69
CA GLY A 264 0.07 16.48 24.71
C GLY A 264 0.17 15.85 26.10
N GLN A 265 0.72 16.61 27.05
CA GLN A 265 0.76 16.23 28.46
C GLN A 265 -0.61 15.76 28.97
N GLN A 266 -0.61 14.66 29.75
CA GLN A 266 -1.79 14.03 30.33
C GLN A 266 -2.86 13.57 29.30
N GLY A 267 -2.53 13.51 28.01
CA GLY A 267 -3.47 13.11 26.95
C GLY A 267 -4.57 14.13 26.67
N ALA A 268 -4.48 15.35 27.23
CA ALA A 268 -5.52 16.37 27.08
C ALA A 268 -5.69 16.88 25.64
N LEU A 269 -4.62 16.81 24.83
CA LEU A 269 -4.63 17.11 23.40
C LEU A 269 -4.06 15.90 22.65
N SER A 270 -4.72 15.47 21.58
CA SER A 270 -4.15 14.52 20.61
C SER A 270 -4.21 15.11 19.21
N ILE A 271 -3.22 14.75 18.39
CA ILE A 271 -3.14 15.10 16.98
C ILE A 271 -2.71 13.85 16.24
N ALA A 272 -3.53 13.36 15.31
CA ALA A 272 -3.20 12.25 14.44
C ALA A 272 -3.50 12.62 12.99
N GLY A 273 -2.90 11.93 12.03
CA GLY A 273 -3.14 12.18 10.63
C GLY A 273 -2.40 11.25 9.71
N SER A 274 -2.53 11.47 8.40
CA SER A 274 -1.72 10.82 7.38
C SER A 274 -1.55 11.69 6.15
N PHE A 275 -0.53 11.37 5.36
CA PHE A 275 -0.41 11.83 3.98
C PHE A 275 -0.99 10.74 3.08
N GLU A 276 -1.92 11.09 2.21
CA GLU A 276 -2.54 10.22 1.21
C GLU A 276 -2.49 10.87 -0.17
N SER A 277 -2.85 10.12 -1.21
CA SER A 277 -3.08 10.71 -2.53
C SER A 277 -4.36 11.54 -2.56
N VAL A 278 -4.34 12.63 -3.35
CA VAL A 278 -5.52 13.42 -3.69
C VAL A 278 -6.64 12.57 -4.29
N HIS A 279 -6.33 11.48 -4.99
CA HIS A 279 -7.33 10.60 -5.59
C HIS A 279 -8.18 9.84 -4.55
N SER A 280 -7.69 9.74 -3.31
CA SER A 280 -8.46 9.19 -2.18
C SER A 280 -9.39 10.22 -1.53
N PHE A 281 -9.20 11.52 -1.77
CA PHE A 281 -10.01 12.58 -1.18
C PHE A 281 -11.34 12.78 -1.93
N ARG A 282 -12.46 12.44 -1.28
CA ARG A 282 -13.82 12.60 -1.83
C ARG A 282 -14.53 13.88 -1.37
N GLY A 283 -13.79 14.83 -0.79
CA GLY A 283 -14.36 16.03 -0.16
C GLY A 283 -14.60 15.84 1.35
N ALA A 284 -14.59 16.95 2.09
CA ALA A 284 -14.71 16.96 3.55
C ALA A 284 -16.05 16.39 4.06
N GLY A 285 -17.15 16.60 3.33
CA GLY A 285 -18.46 16.01 3.68
C GLY A 285 -18.43 14.49 3.64
N ALA A 286 -17.94 13.89 2.55
CA ALA A 286 -17.85 12.44 2.42
C ALA A 286 -16.88 11.80 3.43
N ALA A 287 -15.80 12.51 3.79
CA ALA A 287 -14.90 12.07 4.87
C ALA A 287 -15.59 12.09 6.24
N TRP A 288 -16.41 13.12 6.51
CA TRP A 288 -17.19 13.25 7.74
C TRP A 288 -18.31 12.22 7.87
N ASP A 289 -19.03 11.92 6.79
CA ASP A 289 -20.03 10.84 6.77
C ASP A 289 -19.40 9.47 7.06
N GLY A 290 -18.16 9.26 6.61
CA GLY A 290 -17.31 8.13 6.97
C GLY A 290 -16.98 8.08 8.47
N ASP A 291 -16.55 9.20 9.06
CA ASP A 291 -16.29 9.29 10.51
C ASP A 291 -17.53 8.99 11.35
N LEU A 292 -18.68 9.56 11.00
CA LEU A 292 -19.94 9.31 11.71
C LEU A 292 -20.32 7.82 11.68
N SER A 293 -20.09 7.17 10.54
CA SER A 293 -20.31 5.73 10.36
C SER A 293 -19.33 4.90 11.20
N GLU A 294 -18.03 5.24 11.20
CA GLU A 294 -16.99 4.59 12.01
C GLU A 294 -17.24 4.76 13.51
N MET A 295 -17.55 5.97 13.96
CA MET A 295 -17.87 6.31 15.35
C MET A 295 -19.06 5.49 15.85
N LYS A 296 -20.14 5.41 15.05
CA LYS A 296 -21.33 4.60 15.36
C LYS A 296 -20.99 3.11 15.44
N ALA A 297 -20.17 2.58 14.52
CA ALA A 297 -19.77 1.17 14.50
C ALA A 297 -18.95 0.77 15.74
N HIS A 298 -18.15 1.68 16.29
CA HIS A 298 -17.31 1.44 17.47
C HIS A 298 -17.95 1.88 18.80
N GLY A 299 -19.22 2.31 18.80
CA GLY A 299 -19.91 2.78 20.01
C GLY A 299 -19.29 4.05 20.60
N ALA A 300 -18.61 4.86 19.79
CA ALA A 300 -18.02 6.13 20.23
C ALA A 300 -19.13 7.17 20.54
N PRO A 301 -18.87 8.13 21.45
CA PRO A 301 -19.84 9.17 21.78
C PRO A 301 -20.28 9.99 20.56
N GLU A 302 -21.58 10.20 20.43
CA GLU A 302 -22.21 10.87 19.28
C GLU A 302 -21.65 12.29 19.08
N ALA A 303 -21.34 12.63 17.82
CA ALA A 303 -20.93 13.98 17.46
C ALA A 303 -22.12 14.97 17.52
N SER A 304 -21.88 16.19 17.97
CA SER A 304 -22.86 17.27 18.03
C SER A 304 -22.28 18.60 17.56
N ASP A 305 -23.20 19.49 17.14
CA ASP A 305 -22.91 20.87 16.76
C ASP A 305 -21.82 20.97 15.67
N ALA A 306 -21.85 20.05 14.70
CA ALA A 306 -20.85 19.98 13.63
C ALA A 306 -20.89 21.25 12.76
N ALA A 307 -19.71 21.85 12.53
CA ALA A 307 -19.53 23.07 11.75
C ALA A 307 -18.44 22.87 10.69
N PHE A 308 -18.75 23.22 9.45
CA PHE A 308 -17.80 23.19 8.33
C PHE A 308 -17.16 24.58 8.16
N GLU A 309 -15.84 24.64 8.14
CA GLU A 309 -15.05 25.88 8.07
C GLU A 309 -13.91 25.74 7.05
N ASN A 310 -13.40 26.85 6.52
CA ASN A 310 -12.09 26.88 5.85
C ASN A 310 -11.12 27.72 6.68
N ILE A 311 -9.97 27.13 7.04
CA ILE A 311 -8.98 27.75 7.92
C ILE A 311 -7.62 27.66 7.24
N GLY A 312 -7.14 28.75 6.64
CA GLY A 312 -5.81 28.79 6.02
C GLY A 312 -5.59 27.77 4.89
N GLY A 313 -6.64 27.47 4.12
CA GLY A 313 -6.61 26.47 3.05
C GLY A 313 -6.99 25.05 3.50
N TRP A 314 -7.08 24.79 4.81
CA TRP A 314 -7.65 23.55 5.32
C TRP A 314 -9.18 23.57 5.21
N ASN A 315 -9.77 22.49 4.69
CA ASN A 315 -11.20 22.24 4.80
C ASN A 315 -11.47 21.48 6.10
N VAL A 316 -12.26 22.07 7.00
CA VAL A 316 -12.33 21.68 8.41
C VAL A 316 -13.76 21.29 8.81
N VAL A 317 -13.89 20.27 9.64
CA VAL A 317 -15.12 19.92 10.36
C VAL A 317 -14.83 19.95 11.86
N LEU A 318 -15.47 20.88 12.57
CA LEU A 318 -15.39 21.06 14.02
C LEU A 318 -16.65 20.51 14.70
N TYR A 319 -16.51 19.70 15.73
CA TYR A 319 -17.63 19.09 16.46
C TYR A 319 -17.32 18.90 17.95
N ASP A 320 -18.37 18.77 18.76
CA ASP A 320 -18.28 18.31 20.15
C ASP A 320 -18.76 16.87 20.25
N GLN A 321 -18.40 16.17 21.32
CA GLN A 321 -18.83 14.80 21.58
C GLN A 321 -19.80 14.77 22.77
N ARG A 322 -21.03 14.29 22.56
CA ARG A 322 -22.07 14.26 23.61
C ARG A 322 -21.61 13.42 24.81
N GLY A 323 -21.93 13.90 26.01
CA GLY A 323 -21.63 13.21 27.26
C GLY A 323 -20.17 13.29 27.74
N ILE A 324 -19.24 13.86 26.95
CA ILE A 324 -17.84 14.05 27.35
C ILE A 324 -17.37 15.49 27.12
N ASN A 325 -16.41 15.94 27.93
CA ASN A 325 -15.84 17.29 27.84
C ASN A 325 -14.76 17.39 26.74
N SER A 326 -15.13 16.97 25.52
CA SER A 326 -14.25 16.85 24.36
C SER A 326 -14.79 17.68 23.19
N SER A 327 -13.89 18.42 22.53
CA SER A 327 -14.12 18.95 21.19
C SER A 327 -13.10 18.34 20.24
N SER A 328 -13.51 18.08 19.00
CA SER A 328 -12.67 17.48 17.97
C SER A 328 -12.76 18.26 16.67
N MET A 329 -11.71 18.14 15.88
CA MET A 329 -11.55 18.78 14.58
C MET A 329 -11.00 17.74 13.61
N ARG A 330 -11.63 17.58 12.45
CA ARG A 330 -10.99 16.98 11.28
C ARG A 330 -10.63 18.08 10.29
N ALA A 331 -9.45 18.03 9.71
CA ALA A 331 -8.92 19.04 8.81
C ALA A 331 -8.26 18.36 7.61
N HIS A 332 -8.57 18.82 6.40
CA HIS A 332 -8.05 18.26 5.16
C HIS A 332 -7.37 19.35 4.34
N TYR A 333 -6.08 19.17 4.03
CA TYR A 333 -5.33 20.02 3.11
C TYR A 333 -5.05 19.24 1.83
N VAL A 334 -5.32 19.82 0.67
CA VAL A 334 -5.18 19.12 -0.63
C VAL A 334 -4.44 20.02 -1.60
N LYS A 335 -3.25 19.57 -2.03
CA LYS A 335 -2.38 20.31 -2.93
C LYS A 335 -1.32 19.40 -3.56
N ASP A 336 -0.89 19.70 -4.78
CA ASP A 336 0.29 19.10 -5.43
C ASP A 336 0.29 17.55 -5.40
N GLY A 337 -0.86 16.92 -5.70
CA GLY A 337 -1.07 15.46 -5.68
C GLY A 337 -1.34 14.86 -4.28
N THR A 338 -1.03 15.60 -3.22
CA THR A 338 -1.12 15.14 -1.84
C THR A 338 -2.41 15.60 -1.16
N TRP A 339 -3.05 14.70 -0.42
CA TRP A 339 -4.04 15.00 0.61
C TRP A 339 -3.42 14.75 1.99
N ILE A 340 -3.38 15.77 2.85
CA ILE A 340 -3.04 15.62 4.26
C ILE A 340 -4.35 15.57 5.05
N ASP A 341 -4.61 14.45 5.72
CA ASP A 341 -5.71 14.28 6.65
C ASP A 341 -5.21 14.48 8.09
N LEU A 342 -5.90 15.30 8.86
CA LEU A 342 -5.58 15.60 10.26
C LEU A 342 -6.83 15.46 11.13
N ARG A 343 -6.69 14.82 12.29
CA ARG A 343 -7.68 14.73 13.37
C ARG A 343 -7.04 15.27 14.65
N LEU A 344 -7.61 16.32 15.22
CA LEU A 344 -7.21 16.90 16.50
C LEU A 344 -8.36 16.73 17.51
N SER A 345 -8.05 16.34 18.75
CA SER A 345 -9.05 16.25 19.83
C SER A 345 -8.52 16.89 21.11
N LEU A 346 -9.38 17.65 21.79
CA LEU A 346 -9.05 18.39 23.00
C LEU A 346 -10.06 18.08 24.11
N VAL A 347 -9.59 17.38 25.15
CA VAL A 347 -10.37 17.00 26.34
C VAL A 347 -10.05 17.96 27.48
N LYS A 348 -11.00 18.84 27.82
CA LYS A 348 -10.84 19.87 28.86
C LYS A 348 -12.19 20.28 29.46
N LYS A 349 -12.20 20.63 30.76
CA LYS A 349 -13.38 21.16 31.50
C LYS A 349 -13.85 22.56 31.07
N GLU A 350 -13.24 23.15 30.04
CA GLU A 350 -13.61 24.47 29.48
C GLU A 350 -14.96 24.39 28.72
N LYS A 351 -15.56 25.54 28.38
CA LYS A 351 -16.76 25.58 27.53
C LYS A 351 -16.44 25.13 26.09
N PRO A 352 -17.38 24.50 25.35
CA PRO A 352 -17.18 24.07 23.96
C PRO A 352 -16.54 25.12 23.05
N ALA A 353 -17.04 26.36 23.09
CA ALA A 353 -16.52 27.47 22.27
C ALA A 353 -15.02 27.75 22.51
N ALA A 354 -14.55 27.66 23.77
CA ALA A 354 -13.15 27.87 24.10
C ALA A 354 -12.26 26.72 23.61
N ARG A 355 -12.73 25.46 23.73
CA ARG A 355 -12.03 24.29 23.19
C ARG A 355 -11.92 24.34 21.67
N ARG A 356 -13.03 24.66 20.97
CA ARG A 356 -13.03 24.84 19.51
C ARG A 356 -12.06 25.93 19.08
N GLU A 357 -12.04 27.07 19.76
CA GLU A 357 -11.10 28.14 19.42
C GLU A 357 -9.64 27.73 19.68
N ALA A 358 -9.36 27.02 20.77
CA ALA A 358 -8.04 26.45 21.00
C ALA A 358 -7.61 25.50 19.86
N LEU A 359 -8.51 24.66 19.35
CA LEU A 359 -8.24 23.81 18.17
C LEU A 359 -7.98 24.63 16.90
N ARG A 360 -8.73 25.70 16.64
CA ARG A 360 -8.45 26.62 15.51
C ARG A 360 -7.08 27.26 15.61
N GLN A 361 -6.68 27.73 16.79
CA GLN A 361 -5.37 28.31 17.01
C GLN A 361 -4.24 27.27 16.84
N ARG A 362 -4.47 26.01 17.24
CA ARG A 362 -3.51 24.92 16.97
C ARG A 362 -3.37 24.63 15.49
N LEU A 363 -4.46 24.56 14.72
CA LEU A 363 -4.39 24.35 13.26
C LEU A 363 -3.72 25.53 12.55
N LYS A 364 -4.06 26.78 12.91
CA LYS A 364 -3.43 28.00 12.34
C LYS A 364 -1.93 28.09 12.60
N ALA A 365 -1.44 27.48 13.67
CA ALA A 365 -0.02 27.42 14.00
C ALA A 365 0.73 26.30 13.24
N MET A 366 0.03 25.40 12.56
CA MET A 366 0.65 24.44 11.65
C MET A 366 0.89 25.09 10.28
N ALA A 367 1.99 24.71 9.63
CA ALA A 367 2.32 25.18 8.29
C ALA A 367 2.42 24.00 7.32
N VAL A 368 1.88 24.16 6.11
CA VAL A 368 2.12 23.24 4.99
C VAL A 368 3.02 23.95 3.98
N GLY A 369 4.21 23.39 3.76
CA GLY A 369 5.21 23.93 2.84
C GLY A 369 5.45 23.00 1.65
N ALA A 370 6.05 23.53 0.58
CA ALA A 370 6.69 22.66 -0.41
C ALA A 370 7.99 22.08 0.17
N ARG A 371 8.32 20.85 -0.19
CA ARG A 371 9.62 20.25 0.11
C ARG A 371 10.67 20.79 -0.84
N ASN A 372 11.83 21.18 -0.31
CA ASN A 372 12.94 21.68 -1.13
C ASN A 372 13.39 20.60 -2.12
N ALA A 373 13.40 20.93 -3.42
CA ALA A 373 13.67 19.95 -4.47
C ALA A 373 15.07 19.30 -4.36
N GLY A 374 16.04 19.99 -3.74
CA GLY A 374 17.39 19.47 -3.47
C GLY A 374 17.49 18.38 -2.40
N GLU A 375 16.39 18.03 -1.72
CA GLU A 375 16.34 16.89 -0.78
C GLU A 375 15.79 15.59 -1.42
N ARG A 376 15.56 15.59 -2.74
CA ARG A 376 15.27 14.35 -3.47
C ARG A 376 16.58 13.58 -3.67
N THR A 377 16.88 12.70 -2.73
CA THR A 377 17.77 11.56 -2.95
C THR A 377 17.21 10.72 -4.10
N GLU A 378 18.03 10.53 -5.15
CA GLU A 378 17.70 9.81 -6.40
C GLU A 378 17.65 8.28 -6.23
#